data_AF-A0AA42X5L8-F1
#
_entry.id   AF-A0AA42X5L8-F1
#
_cell.length_a   1.000
_cell.length_b   1.000
_cell.length_c   1.000
_cell.angle_alpha   90.00
_cell.angle_beta   90.00
_cell.angle_gamma   90.00
#
_symmetry.space_group_name_H-M   'P 1'
#
loop_
_entity.id
_entity.type
_entity.pdbx_description
1 polymer ?
#
loop_
_entity_poly.entity_id
_entity_poly.type
_entity_poly.pdbx_seq_one_letter_code
_entity_poly.pdbx_strand_id
1 'polypeptide(L)' 'MDRPVLVTVEHARAAKLGEHSGVLCAAGIRSWMDRHGLDLRRFLDEGLPVEQFEALDDAFARRLAAIAREEAGRG' A
#
# COMPACT_ATOMS: atom_id res chain seq x y z
N MET A 1 -19.21 -11.27 7.43
CA MET A 1 -18.69 -9.97 7.87
C MET A 1 -17.32 -9.85 7.23
N ASP A 2 -17.24 -9.11 6.13
CA ASP A 2 -15.98 -8.92 5.40
C ASP A 2 -15.02 -8.15 6.31
N ARG A 3 -13.90 -8.77 6.70
CA ARG A 3 -12.88 -8.06 7.49
C ARG A 3 -12.30 -6.97 6.58
N PRO A 4 -12.28 -5.71 7.01
CA PRO A 4 -11.70 -4.65 6.20
C PRO A 4 -10.22 -5.00 5.95
N VAL A 5 -9.87 -5.22 4.68
CA VAL A 5 -8.49 -5.50 4.28
C VAL A 5 -7.70 -4.19 4.38
N LEU A 6 -6.79 -4.14 5.34
CA LEU A 6 -5.91 -3.00 5.56
C LEU A 6 -4.56 -3.23 4.91
N VAL A 7 -4.16 -2.29 4.07
CA VAL A 7 -2.83 -2.20 3.51
C VAL A 7 -1.94 -1.45 4.51
N THR A 8 -0.80 -2.03 4.80
CA THR A 8 0.15 -1.54 5.81
C THR A 8 1.55 -1.43 5.20
N VAL A 9 2.50 -0.87 5.95
CA VAL A 9 3.90 -0.80 5.53
C VAL A 9 4.54 -2.15 5.24
N GLU A 10 4.07 -3.24 5.85
CA GLU A 10 4.57 -4.59 5.58
C GLU A 10 4.21 -5.02 4.16
N HIS A 11 2.97 -4.76 3.74
CA HIS A 11 2.53 -4.98 2.37
C HIS A 11 3.33 -4.11 1.38
N ALA A 12 3.66 -2.86 1.73
CA ALA A 12 4.52 -2.01 0.90
C ALA A 12 5.95 -2.55 0.75
N ARG A 13 6.49 -3.17 1.81
CA ARG A 13 7.79 -3.85 1.77
C ARG A 13 7.72 -5.14 0.95
N ALA A 14 6.63 -5.88 1.01
CA ALA A 14 6.41 -7.06 0.17
C ALA A 14 6.16 -6.70 -1.30
N ALA A 15 5.55 -5.54 -1.56
CA ALA A 15 5.28 -5.02 -2.90
C ALA A 15 6.53 -4.57 -3.67
N LYS A 16 7.72 -4.58 -3.05
CA LYS A 16 9.02 -4.27 -3.68
C LYS A 16 9.16 -4.95 -5.04
N LEU A 17 9.01 -4.18 -6.11
CA LEU A 17 9.31 -4.56 -7.49
C LEU A 17 10.81 -4.30 -7.76
N GLY A 18 11.67 -5.19 -7.28
CA GLY A 18 13.11 -5.19 -7.57
C GLY A 18 13.94 -4.05 -6.96
N GLU A 19 15.25 -4.06 -7.26
CA GLU A 19 16.26 -3.12 -6.74
C GLU A 19 16.02 -1.64 -7.10
N HIS A 20 15.12 -1.35 -8.04
CA HIS A 20 14.90 0.00 -8.62
C HIS A 20 13.52 0.62 -8.32
N SER A 21 12.75 0.11 -7.36
CA SER A 21 11.53 0.79 -6.92
C SER A 21 11.88 2.00 -6.04
N GLY A 22 12.03 3.19 -6.65
CA GLY A 22 12.30 4.46 -5.96
C GLY A 22 11.27 4.86 -4.89
N VAL A 23 10.16 4.13 -4.78
CA VAL A 23 9.14 4.25 -3.73
C VAL A 23 9.61 3.73 -2.37
N LEU A 24 10.77 3.04 -2.28
CA LEU A 24 11.21 2.36 -1.05
C LEU A 24 12.07 3.18 -0.10
N CYS A 25 12.45 4.39 -0.50
CA CYS A 25 12.94 5.37 0.45
C CYS A 25 11.74 5.98 1.18
N ALA A 26 11.88 6.29 2.47
CA ALA A 26 10.83 6.98 3.23
C ALA A 26 10.36 8.27 2.53
N ALA A 27 11.26 8.94 1.81
CA ALA A 27 10.95 10.08 0.96
C ALA A 27 10.14 9.71 -0.30
N GLY A 28 10.42 8.56 -0.92
CA GLY A 28 9.76 8.09 -2.14
C GLY A 28 8.30 7.72 -1.90
N ILE A 29 8.02 6.90 -0.88
CA ILE A 29 6.63 6.56 -0.52
C ILE A 29 5.87 7.78 -0.04
N ARG A 30 6.53 8.71 0.66
CA ARG A 30 5.91 9.97 1.09
C ARG A 30 5.49 10.82 -0.10
N SER A 31 6.37 11.07 -1.05
CA SER A 31 6.05 11.87 -2.25
C SER A 31 5.02 11.18 -3.13
N TRP A 32 5.03 9.85 -3.21
CA TRP A 32 4.01 9.08 -3.92
C TRP A 32 2.65 9.22 -3.23
N MET A 33 2.57 9.02 -1.91
CA MET A 33 1.33 9.19 -1.16
C MET A 33 0.78 10.61 -1.24
N ASP A 34 1.64 11.62 -1.12
CA ASP A 34 1.27 13.03 -1.27
C ASP A 34 0.67 13.32 -2.66
N ARG A 35 1.30 12.80 -3.73
CA ARG A 35 0.78 12.91 -5.11
C ARG A 35 -0.61 12.25 -5.28
N HIS A 36 -0.88 11.16 -4.56
CA HIS A 36 -2.15 10.44 -4.64
C HIS A 36 -3.16 10.89 -3.58
N GLY A 37 -2.83 11.85 -2.72
CA GLY A 37 -3.70 12.33 -1.65
C GLY A 37 -3.92 11.32 -0.51
N LEU A 38 -2.98 10.40 -0.31
CA LEU A 38 -3.04 9.40 0.76
C LEU A 38 -2.37 9.91 2.05
N ASP A 39 -2.99 9.58 3.20
CA ASP A 39 -2.46 9.91 4.51
C ASP A 39 -1.34 8.94 4.94
N LEU A 40 -0.08 9.35 4.71
CA LEU A 40 1.09 8.58 5.15
C LEU A 40 1.11 8.34 6.67
N ARG A 41 0.68 9.33 7.46
CA ARG A 41 0.64 9.19 8.93
C ARG A 41 -0.30 8.05 9.32
N ARG A 42 -1.52 8.04 8.78
CA ARG A 42 -2.53 7.02 9.04
C ARG A 42 -2.08 5.65 8.53
N PHE A 43 -1.45 5.61 7.37
CA PHE A 43 -0.87 4.39 6.82
C PHE A 43 0.21 3.75 7.72
N LEU A 44 1.02 4.58 8.39
CA LEU A 44 2.07 4.12 9.30
C LEU A 44 1.53 3.68 10.67
N ASP A 45 0.44 4.28 11.13
CA ASP A 45 -0.13 4.06 12.47
C ASP A 45 -1.13 2.91 12.48
N GLU A 46 -2.11 2.94 11.57
CA GLU A 46 -3.23 1.99 11.51
C GLU A 46 -3.28 1.19 10.20
N GLY A 47 -2.66 1.72 9.13
CA GLY A 47 -2.86 1.25 7.77
C GLY A 47 -3.98 2.00 7.05
N LEU A 48 -4.16 1.69 5.76
CA LEU A 48 -5.21 2.28 4.94
C LEU A 48 -6.03 1.18 4.27
N PRO A 49 -7.36 1.35 4.09
CA PRO A 49 -8.20 0.38 3.42
C PRO A 49 -7.75 0.11 1.99
N VAL A 50 -7.81 -1.16 1.58
CA VAL A 50 -7.41 -1.64 0.25
C VAL A 50 -8.12 -0.92 -0.89
N GLU A 51 -9.38 -0.55 -0.68
CA GLU A 51 -10.22 0.15 -1.66
C GLU A 51 -9.61 1.49 -2.09
N GLN A 52 -8.92 2.19 -1.18
CA GLN A 52 -8.23 3.43 -1.54
C GLN A 52 -7.08 3.20 -2.50
N PHE A 53 -6.41 2.04 -2.44
CA PHE A 53 -5.34 1.70 -3.38
C PHE A 53 -5.89 1.11 -4.69
N GLU A 54 -6.99 0.36 -4.63
CA GLU A 54 -7.68 -0.14 -5.83
C GLU A 54 -8.28 0.98 -6.68
N ALA A 55 -8.71 2.07 -6.03
CA ALA A 55 -9.19 3.26 -6.71
C ALA A 55 -8.08 4.06 -7.41
N LEU A 56 -6.80 3.79 -7.11
CA LEU A 56 -5.68 4.47 -7.76
C LEU A 56 -5.34 3.81 -9.09
N ASP A 57 -5.16 4.63 -10.12
CA ASP A 57 -4.64 4.21 -11.42
C ASP A 57 -3.10 4.08 -11.39
N ASP A 58 -2.57 3.30 -10.43
CA ASP A 58 -1.14 3.14 -10.23
C ASP A 58 -0.77 1.66 -10.09
N ALA A 59 0.27 1.23 -10.81
CA ALA A 59 0.72 -0.17 -10.81
C ALA A 59 1.23 -0.64 -9.44
N PHE A 60 1.86 0.25 -8.67
CA PHE A 60 2.32 -0.04 -7.31
C PHE A 60 1.12 -0.16 -6.36
N ALA A 61 0.12 0.73 -6.46
CA ALA A 61 -1.11 0.64 -5.67
C ALA A 61 -1.88 -0.67 -5.91
N ARG A 62 -2.05 -1.06 -7.18
CA ARG A 62 -2.70 -2.33 -7.54
C ARG A 62 -1.96 -3.54 -6.98
N ARG A 63 -0.62 -3.51 -7.01
CA ARG A 63 0.21 -4.58 -6.44
C ARG A 63 0.10 -4.63 -4.91
N LEU A 64 0.12 -3.48 -4.24
CA LEU A 64 -0.12 -3.36 -2.80
C LEU A 64 -1.47 -3.99 -2.41
N ALA A 65 -2.52 -3.63 -3.14
CA ALA A 65 -3.87 -4.11 -2.89
C ALA A 65 -3.99 -5.64 -3.07
N ALA A 66 -3.39 -6.17 -4.14
CA ALA A 66 -3.35 -7.60 -4.39
C ALA A 66 -2.65 -8.36 -3.25
N ILE A 67 -1.48 -7.89 -2.79
CA ILE A 67 -0.74 -8.56 -1.70
C ILE A 67 -1.55 -8.51 -0.39
N ALA A 68 -2.16 -7.37 -0.06
CA ALA A 68 -2.98 -7.25 1.14
C ALA A 68 -4.21 -8.18 1.12
N ARG A 69 -4.87 -8.32 -0.05
CA ARG A 69 -5.97 -9.28 -0.24
C ARG A 69 -5.51 -10.73 -0.07
N GLU A 70 -4.38 -11.09 -0.66
CA GLU A 70 -3.81 -12.44 -0.56
C GLU A 70 -3.44 -12.80 0.88
N GLU A 71 -2.78 -11.89 1.60
CA GLU A 71 -2.42 -12.10 3.01
C GLU A 71 -3.66 -12.20 3.90
N ALA A 72 -4.66 -11.33 3.69
CA ALA A 72 -5.92 -11.37 4.42
C ALA A 72 -6.73 -12.66 4.18
N GLY A 73 -6.56 -13.29 3.01
CA GLY A 73 -7.17 -14.59 2.69
C GLY A 73 -6.37 -15.80 3.18
N ARG A 74 -5.09 -15.62 3.56
CA ARG A 74 -4.20 -16.70 4.05
C ARG A 74 -4.17 -16.82 5.58
N GLY A 75 -4.62 -15.80 6.32
CA GLY A 75 -4.70 -15.78 7.79
C GLY A 75 -6.06 -16.16 8.34
#